data_AF-R6E2B8-F1
#
_entry.id   AF-R6E2B8-F1
#
_cell.length_a   1.000
_cell.length_b   1.000
_cell.length_c   1.000
_cell.angle_alpha   90.00
_cell.angle_beta   90.00
_cell.angle_gamma   90.00
#
_symmetry.space_group_name_H-M   'P 1'
#
loop_
_entity.id
_entity.type
_entity.pdbx_description
1 polymer ?
#
loop_
_entity_poly.entity_id
_entity_poly.type
_entity_poly.pdbx_seq_one_letter_code
_entity_poly.pdbx_strand_id
1 'polypeptide(L)'
;METHADLIAGLPLYHLSEIFEDVHTLAEYGAGEIQLESLKLLPGTEMRRRAEELGIQYSPLPPYEVLQTREISVDELQTAHYLSRLLDGFYNTPTWQSITRTLILENPSFLHEFLNHLVQTDVIDTPLSLERRGLILYDFCKSQYPDYLTQVSIAWIEAGMSLKKAPAERVRTKRQVPPESWEVIYGSYRENLRLCFLPTDEEGHGYWFGFESEIQKIQPVFKATT
;
A
#
# COMPACT_ATOMS: atom_id res chain seq x y z
N MET A 1 -1.26 4.66 19.07
CA MET A 1 -2.62 5.14 18.75
C MET A 1 -2.70 5.06 17.24
N GLU A 2 -3.53 4.17 16.71
CA GLU A 2 -3.76 4.12 15.26
C GLU A 2 -4.71 5.25 14.89
N THR A 3 -4.29 6.11 13.97
CA THR A 3 -5.10 7.24 13.49
C THR A 3 -5.83 6.79 12.23
N HIS A 4 -7.16 6.92 12.24
CA HIS A 4 -8.00 6.69 11.08
C HIS A 4 -8.42 8.05 10.52
N ALA A 5 -8.22 8.25 9.22
CA ALA A 5 -8.56 9.49 8.53
C ALA A 5 -9.59 9.21 7.43
N ASP A 6 -10.71 9.94 7.47
CA ASP A 6 -11.77 9.84 6.48
C ASP A 6 -11.64 10.97 5.44
N LEU A 7 -11.62 10.61 4.17
CA LEU A 7 -11.74 11.49 3.01
C LEU A 7 -13.09 11.24 2.32
N ILE A 8 -13.77 12.31 1.94
CA ILE A 8 -15.08 12.23 1.30
C ILE A 8 -15.03 12.88 -0.09
N ALA A 9 -15.07 12.06 -1.13
CA ALA A 9 -15.13 12.50 -2.51
C ALA A 9 -16.54 13.03 -2.85
N GLY A 10 -16.61 14.13 -3.63
CA GLY A 10 -17.88 14.73 -4.05
C GLY A 10 -18.46 15.75 -3.08
N LEU A 11 -17.67 16.24 -2.12
CA LEU A 11 -18.01 17.47 -1.40
C LEU A 11 -18.02 18.67 -2.37
N PRO A 12 -18.92 19.66 -2.20
CA PRO A 12 -18.86 20.89 -2.96
C PRO A 12 -17.50 21.59 -2.76
N LEU A 13 -16.98 22.20 -3.82
CA LEU A 13 -15.66 22.86 -3.85
C LEU A 13 -14.45 21.92 -3.76
N TYR A 14 -14.65 20.59 -3.74
CA TYR A 14 -13.58 19.61 -3.60
C TYR A 14 -13.33 18.87 -4.92
N HIS A 15 -12.14 19.07 -5.47
CA HIS A 15 -11.71 18.54 -6.76
C HIS A 15 -10.95 17.22 -6.61
N LEU A 16 -10.90 16.42 -7.69
CA LEU A 16 -10.16 15.16 -7.69
C LEU A 16 -8.67 15.35 -7.37
N SER A 17 -8.03 16.42 -7.87
CA SER A 17 -6.61 16.69 -7.59
C SER A 17 -6.34 16.89 -6.10
N GLU A 18 -7.26 17.57 -5.39
CA GLU A 18 -7.14 17.81 -3.96
C GLU A 18 -7.26 16.50 -3.15
N ILE A 19 -8.04 15.52 -3.64
CA ILE A 19 -8.10 14.18 -3.03
C ILE A 19 -6.72 13.50 -3.07
N PHE A 20 -6.00 13.57 -4.19
CA PHE A 20 -4.65 13.00 -4.30
C PHE A 20 -3.66 13.73 -3.38
N GLU A 21 -3.75 15.06 -3.30
CA GLU A 21 -2.92 15.88 -2.41
C GLU A 21 -3.19 15.57 -0.93
N ASP A 22 -4.46 15.37 -0.55
CA ASP A 22 -4.84 15.00 0.81
C ASP A 22 -4.36 13.59 1.17
N VAL A 23 -4.44 12.63 0.25
CA VAL A 23 -3.84 11.29 0.45
C VAL A 23 -2.34 11.39 0.71
N HIS A 24 -1.63 12.19 -0.08
CA HIS A 24 -0.19 12.42 0.13
C HIS A 24 0.08 13.05 1.49
N THR A 25 -0.70 14.07 1.87
CA THR A 25 -0.59 14.78 3.16
C THR A 25 -0.85 13.84 4.34
N LEU A 26 -1.88 12.99 4.27
CA LEU A 26 -2.19 12.00 5.29
C LEU A 26 -1.11 10.91 5.38
N ALA A 27 -0.54 10.50 4.24
CA ALA A 27 0.62 9.63 4.22
C ALA A 27 1.83 10.28 4.90
N GLU A 28 2.08 11.58 4.67
CA GLU A 28 3.16 12.32 5.30
C GLU A 28 3.01 12.33 6.83
N TYR A 29 1.80 12.62 7.33
CA TYR A 29 1.46 12.55 8.76
C TYR A 29 1.49 11.13 9.35
N GLY A 30 1.61 10.10 8.51
CA GLY A 30 1.64 8.71 8.97
C GLY A 30 0.29 8.24 9.49
N ALA A 31 -0.81 8.62 8.82
CA ALA A 31 -2.12 8.08 9.11
C ALA A 31 -2.09 6.55 9.01
N GLY A 32 -2.61 5.86 10.04
CA GLY A 32 -2.62 4.40 10.10
C GLY A 32 -3.58 3.79 9.09
N GLU A 33 -4.69 4.46 8.84
CA GLU A 33 -5.66 4.10 7.81
C GLU A 33 -6.23 5.36 7.15
N ILE A 34 -6.38 5.32 5.83
CA ILE A 34 -7.03 6.37 5.04
C ILE A 34 -8.26 5.74 4.37
N GLN A 35 -9.45 6.13 4.82
CA GLN A 35 -10.71 5.69 4.26
C GLN A 35 -11.21 6.75 3.28
N LEU A 36 -11.32 6.41 2.00
CA LEU A 36 -11.88 7.29 0.97
C LEU A 36 -13.24 6.76 0.52
N GLU A 37 -14.31 7.54 0.74
CA GLU A 37 -15.66 7.22 0.32
C GLU A 37 -16.31 8.33 -0.51
N SER A 38 -17.28 7.98 -1.34
CA SER A 38 -18.14 8.96 -2.00
C SER A 38 -19.17 9.53 -1.03
N LEU A 39 -19.44 10.83 -1.15
CA LEU A 39 -20.48 11.52 -0.40
C LEU A 39 -21.85 10.88 -0.60
N LYS A 40 -22.63 10.75 0.48
CA LYS A 40 -24.00 10.24 0.49
C LYS A 40 -24.97 11.31 0.97
N LEU A 41 -25.97 11.67 0.14
CA LEU A 41 -26.98 12.69 0.47
C LEU A 41 -28.16 12.08 1.24
N LEU A 42 -27.93 11.89 2.54
CA LEU A 42 -28.91 11.26 3.42
C LEU A 42 -30.21 12.10 3.55
N PRO A 43 -31.39 11.45 3.62
CA PRO A 43 -32.66 12.13 3.86
C PRO A 43 -32.62 13.00 5.12
N GLY A 44 -33.11 14.24 5.02
CA GLY A 44 -33.22 15.16 6.15
C GLY A 44 -31.98 16.03 6.42
N THR A 45 -30.87 15.83 5.71
CA THR A 45 -29.67 16.67 5.83
C THR A 45 -29.83 18.01 5.10
N GLU A 46 -29.12 19.03 5.59
CA GLU A 46 -29.13 20.36 4.96
C GLU A 46 -28.52 20.33 3.56
N MET A 47 -27.46 19.54 3.38
CA MET A 47 -26.81 19.33 2.09
C MET A 47 -27.78 18.77 1.04
N ARG A 48 -28.68 17.86 1.44
CA ARG A 48 -29.72 17.35 0.54
C ARG A 48 -30.78 18.40 0.21
N ARG A 49 -31.19 19.22 1.18
CA ARG A 49 -32.17 20.31 0.94
C ARG A 49 -31.65 21.33 -0.06
N ARG A 50 -30.34 21.59 -0.02
CA ARG A 50 -29.64 22.56 -0.87
C ARG A 50 -28.93 21.92 -2.07
N ALA A 51 -29.22 20.66 -2.40
CA ALA A 51 -28.51 19.93 -3.44
C ALA A 51 -28.56 20.64 -4.80
N GLU A 52 -29.73 21.16 -5.19
CA GLU A 52 -29.89 21.92 -6.44
C GLU A 52 -29.05 23.21 -6.44
N GLU A 53 -29.07 23.98 -5.34
CA GLU A 53 -28.28 25.21 -5.19
C GLU A 53 -26.77 24.95 -5.27
N LEU A 54 -26.33 23.83 -4.67
CA LEU A 54 -24.94 23.37 -4.65
C LEU A 54 -24.54 22.67 -5.96
N GLY A 55 -25.49 22.36 -6.85
CA GLY A 55 -25.25 21.65 -8.10
C GLY A 55 -24.88 20.18 -7.91
N ILE A 56 -25.37 19.54 -6.84
CA ILE A 56 -25.11 18.14 -6.52
C ILE A 56 -26.18 17.26 -7.18
N GLN A 57 -25.74 16.36 -8.05
CA GLN A 57 -26.56 15.26 -8.56
C GLN A 57 -26.27 14.01 -7.73
N TYR A 58 -27.31 13.31 -7.29
CA TYR A 58 -27.19 12.15 -6.41
C TYR A 58 -28.27 11.11 -6.70
N SER A 59 -28.03 9.87 -6.30
CA SER A 59 -29.00 8.78 -6.46
C SER A 59 -30.22 9.00 -5.56
N PRO A 60 -31.45 8.90 -6.10
CA PRO A 60 -32.67 8.98 -5.27
C PRO A 60 -32.89 7.71 -4.44
N LEU A 61 -32.17 6.63 -4.72
CA LEU A 61 -32.24 5.35 -4.02
C LEU A 61 -31.05 5.18 -3.06
N PRO A 62 -31.22 4.48 -1.92
CA PRO A 62 -30.09 4.08 -1.08
C PRO A 62 -28.99 3.41 -1.91
N PRO A 63 -27.69 3.69 -1.65
CA PRO A 63 -27.16 4.47 -0.51
C PRO A 63 -27.14 6.00 -0.68
N TYR A 64 -27.83 6.56 -1.68
CA TYR A 64 -27.92 8.01 -1.96
C TYR A 64 -26.59 8.67 -2.33
N GLU A 65 -25.71 7.94 -3.01
CA GLU A 65 -24.40 8.43 -3.44
C GLU A 65 -24.50 9.61 -4.40
N VAL A 66 -23.56 10.53 -4.28
CA VAL A 66 -23.31 11.58 -5.27
C VAL A 66 -22.88 10.94 -6.58
N LEU A 67 -23.51 11.39 -7.66
CA LEU A 67 -23.20 10.99 -9.02
C LEU A 67 -22.31 12.03 -9.71
N GLN A 68 -22.46 13.30 -9.35
CA GLN A 68 -21.68 14.41 -9.90
C GLN A 68 -21.89 15.68 -9.04
N THR A 69 -20.88 16.55 -8.97
CA THR A 69 -21.03 17.94 -8.51
C THR A 69 -20.57 18.92 -9.60
N ARG A 70 -20.49 20.22 -9.27
CA ARG A 70 -19.88 21.21 -10.18
C ARG A 70 -18.38 21.00 -10.33
N GLU A 71 -17.73 20.45 -9.31
CA GLU A 71 -16.28 20.35 -9.20
C GLU A 71 -15.73 18.97 -9.56
N ILE A 72 -16.54 17.91 -9.43
CA ILE A 72 -16.15 16.54 -9.76
C ILE A 72 -17.18 15.87 -10.68
N SER A 73 -16.71 15.33 -11.80
CA SER A 73 -17.49 14.59 -12.77
C SER A 73 -17.71 13.13 -12.34
N VAL A 74 -18.58 12.42 -13.07
CA VAL A 74 -18.83 10.98 -12.87
C VAL A 74 -17.53 10.16 -13.01
N ASP A 75 -16.73 10.43 -14.04
CA ASP A 75 -15.49 9.70 -14.30
C ASP A 75 -14.42 9.97 -13.23
N GLU A 76 -14.40 11.19 -12.69
CA GLU A 76 -13.50 11.54 -11.58
C GLU A 76 -13.95 10.92 -10.26
N LEU A 77 -15.26 10.82 -9.99
CA LEU A 77 -15.78 10.05 -8.86
C LEU A 77 -15.44 8.57 -8.98
N GLN A 78 -15.48 7.99 -10.19
CA GLN A 78 -15.00 6.63 -10.44
C GLN A 78 -13.50 6.51 -10.17
N THR A 79 -12.71 7.52 -10.54
CA THR A 79 -11.28 7.55 -10.24
C THR A 79 -11.02 7.60 -8.73
N ALA A 80 -11.78 8.40 -7.98
CA ALA A 80 -11.70 8.43 -6.52
C ALA A 80 -12.11 7.09 -5.89
N HIS A 81 -13.12 6.41 -6.46
CA HIS A 81 -13.48 5.05 -6.04
C HIS A 81 -12.33 4.06 -6.25
N TYR A 82 -11.67 4.08 -7.41
CA TYR A 82 -10.50 3.25 -7.65
C TYR A 82 -9.35 3.59 -6.71
N LEU A 83 -9.11 4.88 -6.45
CA LEU A 83 -8.10 5.31 -5.48
C LEU A 83 -8.39 4.72 -4.08
N SER A 84 -9.66 4.69 -3.66
CA SER A 84 -10.08 4.01 -2.43
C SER A 84 -9.70 2.52 -2.42
N ARG A 85 -9.88 1.80 -3.54
CA ARG A 85 -9.47 0.39 -3.65
C ARG A 85 -7.96 0.20 -3.59
N LEU A 86 -7.18 1.11 -4.17
CA LEU A 86 -5.72 1.13 -4.06
C LEU A 86 -5.30 1.33 -2.59
N LEU A 87 -5.89 2.29 -1.89
CA LEU A 87 -5.60 2.55 -0.48
C LEU A 87 -5.87 1.30 0.37
N ASP A 88 -7.04 0.68 0.26
CA ASP A 88 -7.37 -0.58 0.94
C ASP A 88 -6.43 -1.73 0.59
N GLY A 89 -6.04 -1.79 -0.69
CA GLY A 89 -5.16 -2.79 -1.26
C GLY A 89 -3.75 -2.77 -0.66
N PHE A 90 -3.20 -1.56 -0.52
CA PHE A 90 -1.77 -1.36 -0.38
C PHE A 90 -1.40 -0.46 0.80
N TYR A 91 -2.01 0.72 0.92
CA TYR A 91 -1.69 1.65 2.00
C TYR A 91 -2.25 1.16 3.36
N ASN A 92 -3.52 0.76 3.42
CA ASN A 92 -4.19 0.29 4.63
C ASN A 92 -3.82 -1.18 4.99
N THR A 93 -3.05 -1.86 4.13
CA THR A 93 -2.64 -3.25 4.37
C THR A 93 -1.28 -3.28 5.10
N PRO A 94 -1.19 -3.75 6.35
CA PRO A 94 0.02 -3.61 7.17
C PRO A 94 1.30 -4.14 6.52
N THR A 95 1.21 -5.24 5.76
CA THR A 95 2.34 -5.82 5.03
C THR A 95 2.92 -4.87 3.98
N TRP A 96 2.07 -4.11 3.28
CA TRP A 96 2.47 -3.27 2.15
C TRP A 96 2.50 -1.79 2.51
N GLN A 97 1.98 -1.40 3.67
CA GLN A 97 1.81 -0.03 4.10
C GLN A 97 3.13 0.75 4.09
N SER A 98 4.19 0.22 4.70
CA SER A 98 5.46 0.94 4.80
C SER A 98 6.06 1.24 3.43
N ILE A 99 6.11 0.26 2.53
CA ILE A 99 6.65 0.46 1.19
C ILE A 99 5.75 1.35 0.33
N THR A 100 4.42 1.18 0.43
CA THR A 100 3.45 2.03 -0.28
C THR A 100 3.57 3.49 0.17
N ARG A 101 3.67 3.74 1.48
CA ARG A 101 3.88 5.08 2.04
C ARG A 101 5.18 5.70 1.55
N THR A 102 6.28 4.95 1.55
CA THR A 102 7.57 5.43 1.01
C THR A 102 7.44 5.80 -0.46
N LEU A 103 6.81 4.94 -1.29
CA LEU A 103 6.59 5.21 -2.70
C LEU A 103 5.76 6.48 -2.93
N ILE A 104 4.69 6.70 -2.14
CA ILE A 104 3.86 7.91 -2.21
C ILE A 104 4.67 9.18 -1.91
N LEU A 105 5.49 9.16 -0.86
CA LEU A 105 6.20 10.36 -0.38
C LEU A 105 7.43 10.71 -1.23
N GLU A 106 8.13 9.71 -1.74
CA GLU A 106 9.35 9.92 -2.52
C GLU A 106 9.06 10.13 -4.00
N ASN A 107 7.87 9.74 -4.48
CA ASN A 107 7.51 9.81 -5.90
C ASN A 107 6.12 10.44 -6.09
N PRO A 108 6.03 11.74 -6.43
CA PRO A 108 4.75 12.45 -6.57
C PRO A 108 3.78 11.83 -7.59
N SER A 109 4.29 11.15 -8.61
CA SER A 109 3.47 10.53 -9.67
C SER A 109 3.03 9.10 -9.34
N PHE A 110 3.55 8.47 -8.27
CA PHE A 110 3.32 7.06 -7.96
C PHE A 110 1.85 6.70 -7.85
N LEU A 111 1.04 7.48 -7.11
CA LEU A 111 -0.39 7.18 -6.95
C LEU A 111 -1.12 7.13 -8.29
N HIS A 112 -0.87 8.11 -9.15
CA HIS A 112 -1.49 8.20 -10.47
C HIS A 112 -1.05 7.04 -11.38
N GLU A 113 0.26 6.77 -11.44
CA GLU A 113 0.81 5.72 -12.29
C GLU A 113 0.39 4.32 -11.84
N PHE A 114 0.42 4.06 -10.53
CA PHE A 114 0.04 2.78 -9.99
C PHE A 114 -1.47 2.54 -10.11
N LEU A 115 -2.30 3.56 -9.86
CA LEU A 115 -3.74 3.49 -10.09
C LEU A 115 -4.05 3.15 -11.55
N ASN A 116 -3.41 3.85 -12.49
CA ASN A 116 -3.55 3.58 -13.92
C ASN A 116 -3.15 2.14 -14.28
N HIS A 117 -2.06 1.64 -13.70
CA HIS A 117 -1.62 0.26 -13.89
C HIS A 117 -2.68 -0.76 -13.40
N LEU A 118 -3.25 -0.55 -12.21
CA LEU A 118 -4.28 -1.44 -11.64
C LEU A 118 -5.57 -1.44 -12.48
N VAL A 119 -5.96 -0.28 -13.00
CA VAL A 119 -7.12 -0.15 -13.90
C VAL A 119 -6.86 -0.83 -15.24
N GLN A 120 -5.70 -0.60 -15.86
CA GLN A 120 -5.36 -1.20 -17.17
C GLN A 120 -5.19 -2.73 -17.12
N THR A 121 -4.80 -3.26 -15.97
CA THR A 121 -4.65 -4.71 -15.76
C THR A 121 -5.91 -5.39 -15.25
N ASP A 122 -7.01 -4.65 -15.09
CA ASP A 122 -8.34 -5.13 -14.65
C ASP A 122 -8.32 -5.82 -13.28
N VAL A 123 -7.41 -5.38 -12.39
CA VAL A 123 -7.27 -5.96 -11.03
C VAL A 123 -7.85 -5.09 -9.94
N ILE A 124 -8.20 -3.83 -10.23
CA ILE A 124 -8.59 -2.82 -9.22
C ILE A 124 -9.86 -3.21 -8.44
N ASP A 125 -10.85 -3.79 -9.11
CA ASP A 125 -12.12 -4.22 -8.49
C ASP A 125 -12.13 -5.71 -8.14
N THR A 126 -11.03 -6.42 -8.40
CA THR A 126 -10.93 -7.85 -8.11
C THR A 126 -10.46 -8.06 -6.67
N PRO A 127 -11.07 -8.97 -5.89
CA PRO A 127 -10.52 -9.37 -4.60
C PRO A 127 -9.13 -10.02 -4.75
N LEU A 128 -8.09 -9.32 -4.28
CA LEU A 128 -6.71 -9.81 -4.35
C LEU A 128 -6.24 -10.37 -3.01
N SER A 129 -5.59 -11.55 -3.06
CA SER A 129 -4.86 -12.09 -1.92
C SER A 129 -3.65 -11.23 -1.56
N LEU A 130 -3.17 -11.36 -0.32
CA LEU A 130 -1.99 -10.64 0.14
C LEU A 130 -0.76 -10.89 -0.75
N GLU A 131 -0.52 -12.15 -1.11
CA GLU A 131 0.57 -12.53 -2.04
C GLU A 131 0.37 -11.91 -3.43
N ARG A 132 -0.86 -11.91 -3.96
CA ARG A 132 -1.11 -11.34 -5.30
C ARG A 132 -0.86 -9.84 -5.32
N ARG A 133 -1.22 -9.11 -4.28
CA ARG A 133 -0.92 -7.67 -4.11
C ARG A 133 0.59 -7.43 -4.12
N GLY A 134 1.36 -8.22 -3.37
CA GLY A 134 2.82 -8.14 -3.35
C GLY A 134 3.47 -8.37 -4.71
N LEU A 135 2.97 -9.35 -5.48
CA LEU A 135 3.45 -9.63 -6.84
C LEU A 135 3.17 -8.46 -7.79
N ILE A 136 1.96 -7.90 -7.75
CA ILE A 136 1.59 -6.75 -8.59
C ILE A 136 2.48 -5.54 -8.26
N LEU A 137 2.67 -5.23 -6.97
CA LEU A 137 3.54 -4.14 -6.55
C LEU A 137 4.98 -4.37 -7.00
N TYR A 138 5.50 -5.60 -6.84
CA TYR A 138 6.85 -5.95 -7.27
C TYR A 138 7.05 -5.83 -8.78
N ASP A 139 6.13 -6.39 -9.57
CA ASP A 139 6.19 -6.35 -11.03
C ASP A 139 6.09 -4.91 -11.55
N PHE A 140 5.25 -4.08 -10.92
CA PHE A 140 5.14 -2.66 -11.21
C PHE A 140 6.46 -1.92 -10.90
N CYS A 141 6.99 -2.08 -9.68
CA CYS A 141 8.26 -1.47 -9.28
C CYS A 141 9.43 -1.92 -10.16
N LYS A 142 9.42 -3.16 -10.65
CA LYS A 142 10.49 -3.66 -11.54
C LYS A 142 10.60 -2.85 -12.83
N SER A 143 9.49 -2.27 -13.29
CA SER A 143 9.46 -1.47 -14.51
C SER A 143 9.62 0.04 -14.28
N GLN A 144 9.02 0.59 -13.23
CA GLN A 144 8.96 2.04 -12.99
C GLN A 144 9.84 2.52 -11.83
N TYR A 145 10.06 1.68 -10.81
CA TYR A 145 10.65 2.03 -9.52
C TYR A 145 11.67 0.97 -9.04
N PRO A 146 12.73 0.66 -9.82
CA PRO A 146 13.61 -0.47 -9.56
C PRO A 146 14.38 -0.35 -8.23
N ASP A 147 14.62 0.87 -7.76
CA ASP A 147 15.33 1.14 -6.50
C ASP A 147 14.57 0.65 -5.26
N TYR A 148 13.26 0.39 -5.39
CA TYR A 148 12.38 -0.05 -4.31
C TYR A 148 12.18 -1.57 -4.25
N LEU A 149 12.76 -2.33 -5.21
CA LEU A 149 12.58 -3.78 -5.29
C LEU A 149 13.05 -4.50 -4.02
N THR A 150 14.13 -4.02 -3.41
CA THR A 150 14.65 -4.56 -2.16
C THR A 150 13.62 -4.44 -1.05
N GLN A 151 12.99 -3.27 -0.90
CA GLN A 151 12.02 -2.97 0.15
C GLN A 151 10.73 -3.78 -0.05
N VAL A 152 10.27 -3.97 -1.29
CA VAL A 152 9.15 -4.87 -1.59
C VAL A 152 9.52 -6.32 -1.20
N SER A 153 10.75 -6.74 -1.49
CA SER A 153 11.24 -8.09 -1.14
C SER A 153 11.35 -8.27 0.39
N ILE A 154 11.80 -7.26 1.12
CA ILE A 154 11.84 -7.25 2.58
C ILE A 154 10.43 -7.41 3.14
N ALA A 155 9.46 -6.61 2.69
CA ALA A 155 8.07 -6.68 3.14
C ALA A 155 7.46 -8.08 2.88
N TRP A 156 7.76 -8.66 1.72
CA TRP A 156 7.38 -10.04 1.38
C TRP A 156 7.96 -11.08 2.34
N ILE A 157 9.25 -10.97 2.67
CA ILE A 157 9.93 -11.89 3.61
C ILE A 157 9.36 -11.74 5.02
N GLU A 158 9.14 -10.50 5.48
CA GLU A 158 8.59 -10.19 6.80
C GLU A 158 7.15 -10.66 6.96
N ALA A 159 6.39 -10.71 5.85
CA ALA A 159 5.07 -11.32 5.81
C ALA A 159 5.09 -12.85 5.93
N GLY A 160 6.26 -13.48 5.86
CA GLY A 160 6.43 -14.93 5.90
C GLY A 160 6.05 -15.63 4.58
N MET A 161 6.07 -14.90 3.48
CA MET A 161 5.75 -15.44 2.15
C MET A 161 6.91 -16.26 1.58
N SER A 162 6.65 -16.94 0.46
CA SER A 162 7.60 -17.90 -0.13
C SER A 162 8.94 -17.26 -0.52
N LEU A 163 10.04 -17.87 -0.08
CA LEU A 163 11.41 -17.45 -0.43
C LEU A 163 11.95 -18.10 -1.71
N LYS A 164 11.10 -18.81 -2.47
CA LYS A 164 11.54 -19.62 -3.63
C LYS A 164 11.34 -18.92 -4.98
N LYS A 165 10.54 -17.86 -5.01
CA LYS A 165 10.11 -17.16 -6.23
C LYS A 165 10.14 -15.65 -5.96
N ALA A 166 9.94 -14.87 -7.01
CA ALA A 166 9.71 -13.44 -6.90
C ALA A 166 8.61 -13.12 -5.87
N PRO A 167 8.75 -12.04 -5.09
CA PRO A 167 9.86 -11.06 -4.98
C PRO A 167 11.17 -11.53 -4.31
N ALA A 168 11.23 -12.77 -3.83
CA ALA A 168 12.33 -13.28 -3.01
C ALA A 168 13.35 -14.15 -3.78
N GLU A 169 13.41 -14.06 -5.11
CA GLU A 169 14.26 -14.93 -5.94
C GLU A 169 15.77 -14.76 -5.71
N ARG A 170 16.19 -13.59 -5.21
CA ARG A 170 17.58 -13.29 -4.85
C ARG A 170 17.98 -13.81 -3.47
N VAL A 171 17.02 -14.26 -2.66
CA VAL A 171 17.28 -14.69 -1.28
C VAL A 171 18.08 -15.98 -1.24
N ARG A 172 19.22 -15.94 -0.56
CA ARG A 172 20.09 -17.10 -0.30
C ARG A 172 19.66 -17.77 1.01
N THR A 173 19.15 -18.99 0.91
CA THR A 173 18.55 -19.72 2.06
C THR A 173 19.37 -20.91 2.56
N LYS A 174 20.42 -21.32 1.81
CA LYS A 174 21.20 -22.52 2.11
C LYS A 174 22.59 -22.15 2.61
N ARG A 175 23.07 -22.86 3.64
CA ARG A 175 24.44 -22.75 4.17
C ARG A 175 24.86 -21.31 4.50
N GLN A 176 23.90 -20.52 4.99
CA GLN A 176 24.19 -19.16 5.44
C GLN A 176 24.91 -19.22 6.79
N VAL A 177 26.02 -18.51 6.90
CA VAL A 177 26.82 -18.38 8.12
C VAL A 177 26.75 -16.90 8.52
N PRO A 178 26.58 -16.58 9.80
CA PRO A 178 26.62 -15.19 10.26
C PRO A 178 27.89 -14.46 9.79
N PRO A 179 27.79 -13.18 9.38
CA PRO A 179 28.94 -12.33 9.07
C PRO A 179 29.73 -12.00 10.35
N GLU A 180 30.95 -11.46 10.19
CA GLU A 180 31.78 -11.00 11.33
C GLU A 180 31.11 -9.86 12.11
N SER A 181 30.40 -8.98 11.41
CA SER A 181 29.62 -7.88 11.98
C SER A 181 28.33 -7.67 11.19
N TRP A 182 27.30 -7.19 11.88
CA TRP A 182 26.05 -6.68 11.30
C TRP A 182 25.47 -5.61 12.23
N GLU A 183 24.53 -4.83 11.72
CA GLU A 183 23.69 -3.94 12.51
C GLU A 183 22.30 -4.56 12.70
N VAL A 184 21.89 -4.78 13.94
CA VAL A 184 20.58 -5.39 14.25
C VAL A 184 19.48 -4.36 14.08
N ILE A 185 18.51 -4.65 13.20
CA ILE A 185 17.32 -3.82 12.99
C ILE A 185 16.25 -4.18 14.01
N TYR A 186 15.99 -5.49 14.21
CA TYR A 186 15.13 -5.98 15.29
C TYR A 186 15.44 -7.41 15.70
N GLY A 187 14.93 -7.78 16.87
CA GLY A 187 15.06 -9.11 17.44
C GLY A 187 16.43 -9.35 18.08
N SER A 188 16.73 -10.62 18.35
CA SER A 188 18.02 -11.03 18.91
C SER A 188 18.48 -12.30 18.23
N TYR A 189 19.73 -12.29 17.76
CA TYR A 189 20.32 -13.47 17.13
C TYR A 189 20.49 -14.61 18.14
N ARG A 190 20.20 -15.83 17.69
CA ARG A 190 20.45 -17.09 18.40
C ARG A 190 20.99 -18.11 17.40
N GLU A 191 21.92 -18.95 17.83
CA GLU A 191 22.60 -19.92 16.95
C GLU A 191 21.66 -20.94 16.28
N ASN A 192 20.49 -21.19 16.87
CA ASN A 192 19.49 -22.10 16.32
C ASN A 192 18.56 -21.47 15.27
N LEU A 193 18.70 -20.17 14.98
CA LEU A 193 17.93 -19.52 13.93
C LEU A 193 18.39 -19.99 12.56
N ARG A 194 17.43 -20.34 11.70
CA ARG A 194 17.71 -20.56 10.29
C ARG A 194 17.85 -19.21 9.62
N LEU A 195 19.07 -18.87 9.18
CA LEU A 195 19.37 -17.62 8.50
C LEU A 195 19.07 -17.68 6.99
N CYS A 196 18.57 -16.56 6.47
CA CYS A 196 18.47 -16.27 5.05
C CYS A 196 19.10 -14.89 4.79
N PHE A 197 19.72 -14.72 3.63
CA PHE A 197 20.37 -13.47 3.23
C PHE A 197 19.78 -12.93 1.92
N LEU A 198 19.34 -11.69 1.93
CA LEU A 198 18.88 -10.94 0.77
C LEU A 198 20.00 -9.96 0.35
N PRO A 199 20.75 -10.23 -0.72
CA PRO A 199 21.81 -9.34 -1.18
C PRO A 199 21.25 -8.07 -1.80
N THR A 200 21.80 -6.91 -1.45
CA THR A 200 21.48 -5.62 -2.08
C THR A 200 22.42 -5.31 -3.24
N ASP A 201 23.69 -5.71 -3.14
CA ASP A 201 24.71 -5.51 -4.15
C ASP A 201 25.58 -6.77 -4.36
N GLU A 202 26.64 -6.63 -5.18
CA GLU A 202 27.62 -7.67 -5.45
C GLU A 202 28.77 -7.69 -4.42
N GLU A 203 28.93 -6.62 -3.63
CA GLU A 203 29.99 -6.44 -2.63
C GLU A 203 29.71 -7.19 -1.33
N GLY A 204 28.50 -7.74 -1.20
CA GLY A 204 28.11 -8.59 -0.07
C GLY A 204 27.28 -7.87 0.98
N HIS A 205 26.87 -6.63 0.73
CA HIS A 205 25.91 -5.94 1.59
C HIS A 205 24.50 -6.49 1.39
N GLY A 206 23.69 -6.36 2.43
CA GLY A 206 22.30 -6.76 2.37
C GLY A 206 21.67 -7.12 3.70
N TYR A 207 20.51 -7.76 3.63
CA TYR A 207 19.67 -8.02 4.79
C TYR A 207 19.71 -9.48 5.20
N TRP A 208 19.86 -9.69 6.50
CA TRP A 208 19.82 -11.00 7.15
C TRP A 208 18.50 -11.18 7.86
N PHE A 209 17.89 -12.36 7.70
CA PHE A 209 16.63 -12.73 8.34
C PHE A 209 16.81 -14.05 9.09
N GLY A 210 16.39 -14.10 10.34
CA GLY A 210 16.42 -15.32 11.17
C GLY A 210 15.02 -15.87 11.43
N PHE A 211 14.83 -17.17 11.17
CA PHE A 211 13.57 -17.88 11.39
C PHE A 211 13.74 -18.93 12.49
N GLU A 212 12.74 -19.07 13.38
CA GLU A 212 12.72 -20.16 14.35
C GLU A 212 12.43 -21.48 13.64
N SER A 213 13.36 -22.43 13.71
CA SER A 213 13.21 -23.74 13.05
C SER A 213 12.27 -24.69 13.82
N GLU A 214 12.12 -24.46 15.12
CA GLU A 214 11.39 -25.33 16.06
C GLU A 214 9.90 -24.99 16.15
N ILE A 215 9.53 -23.77 15.80
CA ILE A 215 8.15 -23.29 15.79
C ILE A 215 7.76 -23.11 14.33
N GLN A 216 6.55 -23.53 13.92
CA GLN A 216 6.03 -23.30 12.57
C GLN A 216 5.72 -21.81 12.30
N LYS A 217 6.50 -20.88 12.84
CA LYS A 217 6.43 -19.46 12.54
C LYS A 217 7.06 -19.22 11.17
N ILE A 218 6.23 -18.76 10.26
CA ILE A 218 6.63 -18.45 8.88
C ILE A 218 7.31 -17.07 8.76
N GLN A 219 7.13 -16.19 9.75
CA GLN A 219 7.72 -14.85 9.80
C GLN A 219 9.11 -14.86 10.47
N PRO A 220 10.02 -13.98 10.05
CA PRO A 220 11.31 -13.83 10.71
C PRO A 220 11.16 -13.25 12.12
N VAL A 221 12.01 -13.69 13.05
CA VAL A 221 12.10 -13.17 14.43
C VAL A 221 13.33 -12.28 14.65
N PHE A 222 14.16 -12.17 13.63
CA PHE A 222 15.42 -11.43 13.64
C PHE A 222 15.66 -10.82 12.27
N LYS A 223 16.10 -9.56 12.25
CA LYS A 223 16.57 -8.88 11.05
C LYS A 223 17.80 -8.04 11.36
N ALA A 224 18.80 -8.12 10.49
CA ALA A 224 20.00 -7.30 10.55
C ALA A 224 20.44 -6.88 9.14
N THR A 225 21.32 -5.89 9.06
CA THR A 225 21.93 -5.45 7.80
C THR A 225 23.46 -5.53 7.91
N THR A 226 24.09 -5.84 6.79
CA THR A 226 25.54 -5.79 6.59
C THR A 226 25.85 -4.81 5.49
#